data_AF-A0A8T7JLI4-F1
#
_entry.id   AF-A0A8T7JLI4-F1
#
_cell.length_a   1.000
_cell.length_b   1.000
_cell.length_c   1.000
_cell.angle_alpha   90.00
_cell.angle_beta   90.00
_cell.angle_gamma   90.00
#
_symmetry.space_group_name_H-M   'P 1'
#
loop_
_entity.id
_entity.type
_entity.pdbx_description
1 polymer ?
#
loop_
_entity_poly.entity_id
_entity_poly.type
_entity_poly.pdbx_seq_one_letter_code
_entity_poly.pdbx_strand_id
1 'polypeptide(L)'
;MQASKPRSHAILISVFVALGIWLIALFIALGWFQSQYVHSFTHQQPNFIQSSFTQNWFKQLQAHLPPKQTDARVIQLWLPDCLCNRFARPHATKANELSKQLGYEHITLIPVESSEQIEQLQTLNPDTHIIPLSSDLLEDWPATPSVLIEGAMNQLMYIGPLGFGAFCSQATTSVIESQLQGISDQTASPFFNQIGKGCFCPWPTKK
;
A
#
# COMPACT_ATOMS: atom_id res chain seq x y z
N MET A 1 38.01 -50.85 -36.98
CA MET A 1 37.20 -49.71 -37.46
C MET A 1 36.30 -49.24 -36.33
N GLN A 2 36.73 -48.26 -35.53
CA GLN A 2 35.92 -47.69 -34.45
C GLN A 2 35.32 -46.38 -34.93
N ALA A 3 34.02 -46.39 -35.20
CA ALA A 3 33.28 -45.18 -35.51
C ALA A 3 33.08 -44.38 -34.22
N SER A 4 33.94 -43.37 -34.00
CA SER A 4 33.79 -42.43 -32.88
C SER A 4 32.60 -41.53 -33.13
N LYS A 5 31.46 -41.78 -32.47
CA LYS A 5 30.37 -40.82 -32.42
C LYS A 5 29.79 -40.70 -31.01
N PRO A 6 30.27 -39.74 -30.20
CA PRO A 6 29.49 -39.23 -29.06
C PRO A 6 29.45 -37.69 -28.97
N ARG A 7 29.78 -36.95 -30.06
CA ARG A 7 29.91 -35.48 -30.00
C ARG A 7 28.55 -34.75 -29.91
N SER A 8 27.48 -35.28 -30.49
CA SER A 8 26.15 -34.65 -30.47
C SER A 8 25.45 -34.75 -29.11
N HIS A 9 25.56 -35.90 -28.41
CA HIS A 9 24.97 -36.09 -27.09
C HIS A 9 25.67 -35.25 -26.02
N ALA A 10 27.00 -35.13 -26.07
CA ALA A 10 27.74 -34.26 -25.16
C ALA A 10 27.38 -32.78 -25.35
N ILE A 11 27.20 -32.31 -26.59
CA ILE A 11 26.76 -30.94 -26.88
C ILE A 11 25.33 -30.71 -26.39
N LEU A 12 24.41 -31.65 -26.66
CA LEU A 12 23.03 -31.59 -26.15
C LEU A 12 22.99 -31.49 -24.62
N ILE A 13 23.73 -32.35 -23.92
CA ILE A 13 23.82 -32.32 -22.46
C ILE A 13 24.37 -30.97 -21.97
N SER A 14 25.43 -30.46 -22.60
CA SER A 14 26.00 -29.15 -22.23
C SER A 14 25.01 -28.01 -22.40
N VAL A 15 24.19 -28.02 -23.47
CA VAL A 15 23.15 -27.01 -23.70
C VAL A 15 22.06 -27.09 -22.63
N PHE A 16 21.58 -28.29 -22.30
CA PHE A 16 20.59 -28.47 -21.25
C PHE A 16 21.11 -28.06 -19.88
N VAL A 17 22.37 -28.36 -19.56
CA VAL A 17 23.02 -27.90 -18.31
C VAL A 17 23.11 -26.38 -18.27
N ALA A 18 23.53 -25.74 -19.37
CA ALA A 18 23.59 -24.28 -19.44
C ALA A 18 22.21 -23.63 -19.27
N LEU A 19 21.18 -24.17 -19.94
CA LEU A 19 19.79 -23.70 -19.77
C LEU A 19 19.28 -23.92 -18.35
N GLY A 20 19.62 -25.06 -17.72
CA GLY A 20 19.27 -25.35 -16.33
C GLY A 20 19.90 -24.36 -15.35
N ILE A 21 21.19 -24.06 -15.50
CA ILE A 21 21.89 -23.05 -14.69
C ILE A 21 21.25 -21.66 -14.90
N TRP A 22 20.98 -21.30 -16.15
CA TRP A 22 20.34 -20.02 -16.48
C TRP A 22 18.95 -19.89 -15.83
N LEU A 23 18.14 -20.95 -15.88
CA LEU A 23 16.81 -20.97 -15.24
C LEU A 23 16.91 -20.83 -13.72
N ILE A 24 17.86 -21.53 -13.07
CA ILE A 24 18.11 -21.39 -11.63
C ILE A 24 18.52 -19.95 -11.28
N ALA A 25 19.42 -19.34 -12.07
CA ALA A 25 19.83 -17.96 -11.87
C ALA A 25 18.66 -16.98 -11.98
N LEU A 26 17.74 -17.19 -12.94
CA LEU A 26 16.51 -16.40 -13.06
C LEU A 26 15.60 -16.54 -11.83
N PHE A 27 15.42 -17.75 -11.30
CA PHE A 27 14.61 -17.96 -10.10
C PHE A 27 15.22 -17.27 -8.87
N ILE A 28 16.54 -17.34 -8.70
CA ILE A 28 17.24 -16.64 -7.62
C ILE A 28 17.08 -15.12 -7.77
N ALA A 29 17.30 -14.58 -8.96
CA ALA A 29 17.16 -13.15 -9.23
C ALA A 29 15.72 -12.67 -9.00
N LEU A 30 14.72 -13.43 -9.46
CA LEU A 30 13.31 -13.14 -9.25
C LEU A 30 12.94 -13.18 -7.76
N GLY A 31 13.37 -14.21 -7.03
CA GLY A 31 13.11 -14.34 -5.59
C GLY A 31 13.75 -13.22 -4.79
N TRP A 32 14.99 -12.84 -5.12
CA TRP A 32 15.67 -11.70 -4.52
C TRP A 32 14.92 -10.39 -4.80
N PHE A 33 14.57 -10.14 -6.06
CA PHE A 33 13.80 -8.95 -6.45
C PHE A 33 12.48 -8.87 -5.69
N GLN A 34 11.69 -9.96 -5.64
CA GLN A 34 10.44 -9.99 -4.91
C GLN A 34 10.64 -9.72 -3.40
N SER A 35 11.68 -10.29 -2.79
CA SER A 35 11.96 -10.08 -1.36
C SER A 35 12.34 -8.64 -1.01
N GLN A 36 12.84 -7.84 -1.95
CA GLN A 36 13.17 -6.44 -1.68
C GLN A 36 11.95 -5.53 -1.64
N TYR A 37 10.86 -5.91 -2.32
CA TYR A 37 9.68 -5.05 -2.46
C TYR A 37 8.43 -5.59 -1.79
N VAL A 38 8.37 -6.90 -1.46
CA VAL A 38 7.20 -7.52 -0.82
C VAL A 38 7.41 -7.65 0.69
N HIS A 39 6.75 -6.78 1.45
CA HIS A 39 6.87 -6.70 2.91
C HIS A 39 5.51 -6.84 3.59
N SER A 40 5.52 -7.04 4.92
CA SER A 40 4.29 -6.96 5.72
C SER A 40 3.82 -5.51 5.81
N PHE A 41 2.50 -5.29 5.72
CA PHE A 41 1.90 -3.95 5.87
C PHE A 41 2.27 -3.27 7.20
N THR A 42 2.40 -4.07 8.26
CA THR A 42 2.71 -3.63 9.63
C THR A 42 4.13 -4.02 10.06
N HIS A 43 5.05 -4.18 9.10
CA HIS A 43 6.41 -4.68 9.40
C HIS A 43 7.15 -3.81 10.42
N GLN A 44 7.07 -2.48 10.31
CA GLN A 44 7.73 -1.54 11.24
C GLN A 44 7.10 -1.58 12.64
N GLN A 45 5.78 -1.82 12.71
CA GLN A 45 5.04 -1.82 13.97
C GLN A 45 3.99 -2.96 14.00
N PRO A 46 4.36 -4.19 14.40
CA PRO A 46 3.45 -5.34 14.37
C PRO A 46 2.23 -5.23 15.29
N ASN A 47 2.27 -4.34 16.30
CA ASN A 47 1.17 -4.12 17.25
C ASN A 47 -0.12 -3.61 16.58
N PHE A 48 -0.01 -3.08 15.37
CA PHE A 48 -1.15 -2.72 14.53
C PHE A 48 -2.13 -3.90 14.30
N ILE A 49 -1.69 -5.16 14.35
CA ILE A 49 -2.62 -6.30 14.28
C ILE A 49 -3.63 -6.30 15.46
N GLN A 50 -3.31 -5.63 16.57
CA GLN A 50 -4.20 -5.44 17.70
C GLN A 50 -5.13 -4.23 17.48
N SER A 51 -6.44 -4.47 17.52
CA SER A 51 -7.45 -3.42 17.32
C SER A 51 -7.36 -2.30 18.35
N SER A 52 -7.02 -2.60 19.61
CA SER A 52 -6.87 -1.60 20.68
C SER A 52 -5.70 -0.64 20.43
N PHE A 53 -4.55 -1.19 20.03
CA PHE A 53 -3.38 -0.39 19.65
C PHE A 53 -3.73 0.54 18.48
N THR A 54 -4.37 -0.01 17.45
CA THR A 54 -4.71 0.75 16.24
C THR A 54 -5.71 1.87 16.50
N GLN A 55 -6.73 1.62 17.32
CA GLN A 55 -7.69 2.66 17.69
C GLN A 55 -7.03 3.76 18.54
N ASN A 56 -6.13 3.39 19.46
CA ASN A 56 -5.41 4.37 20.27
C ASN A 56 -4.45 5.23 19.42
N TRP A 57 -3.73 4.60 18.48
CA TRP A 57 -2.92 5.32 17.50
C TRP A 57 -3.78 6.28 16.66
N PHE A 58 -4.96 5.85 16.21
CA PHE A 58 -5.85 6.71 15.43
C PHE A 58 -6.34 7.94 16.22
N LYS A 59 -6.60 7.79 17.52
CA LYS A 59 -6.92 8.94 18.39
C LYS A 59 -5.77 9.96 18.46
N GLN A 60 -4.52 9.50 18.43
CA GLN A 60 -3.37 10.40 18.40
C GLN A 60 -3.26 11.10 17.04
N LEU A 61 -3.48 10.37 15.94
CA LEU A 61 -3.53 10.94 14.59
C LEU A 61 -4.56 12.08 14.50
N GLN A 62 -5.75 11.94 15.09
CA GLN A 62 -6.80 12.97 15.05
C GLN A 62 -6.33 14.35 15.55
N ALA A 63 -5.37 14.41 16.48
CA ALA A 63 -4.81 15.68 16.95
C ALA A 63 -4.01 16.44 15.89
N HIS A 64 -3.58 15.76 14.83
CA HIS A 64 -2.83 16.33 13.70
C HIS A 64 -3.71 16.62 12.48
N LEU A 65 -5.01 16.35 12.57
CA LEU A 65 -5.95 16.53 11.47
C LEU A 65 -6.87 17.74 11.72
N PRO A 66 -7.34 18.41 10.65
CA PRO A 66 -8.37 19.43 10.80
C PRO A 66 -9.65 18.80 11.40
N PRO A 67 -10.53 19.61 12.02
CA PRO A 67 -11.83 19.12 12.48
C PRO A 67 -12.62 18.49 11.34
N LYS A 68 -13.18 17.30 11.60
CA LYS A 68 -14.05 16.58 10.66
C LYS A 68 -15.38 17.33 10.50
N GLN A 69 -15.83 17.49 9.26
CA GLN A 69 -17.02 18.24 8.87
C GLN A 69 -18.11 17.36 8.22
N THR A 70 -17.77 16.17 7.72
CA THR A 70 -18.71 15.29 7.02
C THR A 70 -18.94 13.98 7.77
N ASP A 71 -19.90 13.16 7.32
CA ASP A 71 -20.22 11.87 7.97
C ASP A 71 -19.05 10.89 7.91
N ALA A 72 -18.23 10.93 6.87
CA ALA A 72 -16.95 10.23 6.85
C ALA A 72 -15.85 11.04 6.22
N ARG A 73 -14.62 10.68 6.59
CA ARG A 73 -13.38 11.25 6.07
C ARG A 73 -12.44 10.13 5.66
N VAL A 74 -11.95 10.20 4.42
CA VAL A 74 -10.95 9.29 3.89
C VAL A 74 -9.57 9.91 4.07
N ILE A 75 -8.67 9.18 4.72
CA ILE A 75 -7.32 9.63 5.02
C ILE A 75 -6.36 8.68 4.33
N GLN A 76 -5.69 9.15 3.29
CA GLN A 76 -4.71 8.39 2.54
C GLN A 76 -3.30 8.62 3.10
N LEU A 77 -2.56 7.55 3.32
CA LEU A 77 -1.14 7.59 3.66
C LEU A 77 -0.33 7.37 2.38
N TRP A 78 0.46 8.38 1.98
CA TRP A 78 1.11 8.38 0.68
C TRP A 78 2.56 8.88 0.75
N LEU A 79 3.50 8.01 0.40
CA LEU A 79 4.90 8.39 0.17
C LEU A 79 5.09 8.61 -1.34
N PRO A 80 5.29 9.84 -1.84
CA PRO A 80 5.14 10.11 -3.27
C PRO A 80 6.10 9.33 -4.18
N ASP A 81 7.37 9.19 -3.79
CA ASP A 81 8.40 8.48 -4.57
C ASP A 81 8.36 6.95 -4.41
N CYS A 82 7.32 6.42 -3.75
CA CYS A 82 7.16 4.99 -3.58
C CYS A 82 6.79 4.30 -4.90
N LEU A 83 7.61 3.35 -5.36
CA LEU A 83 7.35 2.56 -6.56
C LEU A 83 6.01 1.78 -6.50
N CYS A 84 5.57 1.41 -5.29
CA CYS A 84 4.32 0.69 -5.08
C CYS A 84 3.07 1.55 -5.38
N ASN A 85 3.20 2.88 -5.42
CA ASN A 85 2.12 3.80 -5.78
C ASN A 85 1.53 3.50 -7.17
N ARG A 86 2.33 2.99 -8.10
CA ARG A 86 1.85 2.58 -9.43
C ARG A 86 0.68 1.60 -9.35
N PHE A 87 0.73 0.65 -8.41
CA PHE A 87 -0.29 -0.37 -8.23
C PHE A 87 -1.46 0.11 -7.39
N ALA A 88 -1.20 0.98 -6.42
CA ALA A 88 -2.25 1.54 -5.57
C ALA A 88 -3.04 2.67 -6.24
N ARG A 89 -2.49 3.36 -7.25
CA ARG A 89 -3.11 4.53 -7.87
C ARG A 89 -4.54 4.28 -8.37
N PRO A 90 -4.84 3.20 -9.13
CA PRO A 90 -6.23 2.93 -9.54
C PRO A 90 -7.18 2.78 -8.35
N HIS A 91 -6.71 2.18 -7.25
CA HIS A 91 -7.50 1.99 -6.04
C HIS A 91 -7.73 3.31 -5.29
N ALA A 92 -6.68 4.13 -5.16
CA ALA A 92 -6.76 5.48 -4.58
C ALA A 92 -7.72 6.37 -5.36
N THR A 93 -7.59 6.40 -6.69
CA THR A 93 -8.48 7.20 -7.55
C THR A 93 -9.93 6.78 -7.37
N LYS A 94 -10.21 5.47 -7.32
CA LYS A 94 -11.58 4.97 -7.13
C LYS A 94 -12.15 5.32 -5.75
N ALA A 95 -11.35 5.22 -4.70
CA ALA A 95 -11.75 5.63 -3.36
C ALA A 95 -12.03 7.14 -3.30
N ASN A 96 -11.23 7.96 -3.97
CA ASN A 96 -11.39 9.42 -4.02
C ASN A 96 -12.65 9.82 -4.80
N GLU A 97 -12.88 9.21 -5.96
CA GLU A 97 -14.09 9.41 -6.75
C GLU A 97 -15.35 9.07 -5.94
N LEU A 98 -15.36 7.93 -5.26
CA LEU A 98 -16.51 7.52 -4.44
C LEU A 98 -16.69 8.44 -3.21
N SER A 99 -15.59 8.82 -2.56
CA SER A 99 -15.64 9.77 -1.43
C SER A 99 -16.28 11.09 -1.86
N LYS A 100 -15.89 11.62 -3.03
CA LYS A 100 -16.50 12.81 -3.60
C LYS A 100 -17.99 12.63 -3.91
N GLN A 101 -18.38 11.50 -4.48
CA GLN A 101 -19.78 11.18 -4.78
C GLN A 101 -20.64 11.11 -3.52
N LEU A 102 -20.10 10.60 -2.43
CA LEU A 102 -20.76 10.49 -1.12
C LEU A 102 -20.65 11.77 -0.27
N GLY A 103 -19.94 12.80 -0.75
CA GLY A 103 -19.73 14.05 -0.01
C GLY A 103 -18.80 13.91 1.19
N TYR A 104 -17.87 12.97 1.17
CA TYR A 104 -16.87 12.75 2.22
C TYR A 104 -15.59 13.54 1.94
N GLU A 105 -14.99 14.09 2.99
CA GLU A 105 -13.68 14.74 2.91
C GLU A 105 -12.59 13.72 2.57
N HIS A 106 -11.59 14.17 1.82
CA HIS A 106 -10.41 13.38 1.50
C HIS A 106 -9.14 14.13 1.90
N ILE A 107 -8.29 13.50 2.70
CA ILE A 107 -7.00 14.01 3.15
C ILE A 107 -5.90 13.08 2.67
N THR A 108 -4.81 13.63 2.15
CA THR A 108 -3.58 12.87 1.87
C THR A 108 -2.48 13.30 2.83
N LEU A 109 -1.95 12.37 3.61
CA LEU A 109 -0.82 12.56 4.50
C LEU A 109 0.47 12.16 3.80
N ILE A 110 1.44 13.06 3.81
CA ILE A 110 2.77 12.89 3.19
C ILE A 110 3.87 13.24 4.21
N PRO A 111 5.12 12.79 4.04
CA PRO A 111 6.21 13.28 4.88
C PRO A 111 6.54 14.72 4.50
N VAL A 112 6.94 15.54 5.47
CA VAL A 112 7.25 16.97 5.26
C VAL A 112 8.38 17.18 4.26
N GLU A 113 9.31 16.23 4.14
CA GLU A 113 10.40 16.23 3.17
C GLU A 113 9.89 16.16 1.72
N SER A 114 8.68 15.61 1.51
CA SER A 114 8.01 15.54 0.20
C SER A 114 7.17 16.77 -0.13
N SER A 115 7.29 17.87 0.63
CA SER A 115 6.45 19.07 0.43
C SER A 115 6.61 19.70 -0.97
N GLU A 116 7.77 19.52 -1.62
CA GLU A 116 7.99 20.00 -3.00
C GLU A 116 7.11 19.27 -4.04
N GLN A 117 6.59 18.08 -3.70
CA GLN A 117 5.76 17.27 -4.58
C GLN A 117 4.25 17.57 -4.44
N ILE A 118 3.86 18.47 -3.53
CA ILE A 118 2.46 18.81 -3.23
C ILE A 118 1.71 19.26 -4.48
N GLU A 119 2.29 20.15 -5.29
CA GLU A 119 1.63 20.65 -6.51
C GLU A 119 1.35 19.50 -7.48
N GLN A 120 2.34 18.64 -7.72
CA GLN A 120 2.17 17.46 -8.56
C GLN A 120 1.10 16.52 -8.00
N LEU A 121 1.11 16.23 -6.70
CA LEU A 121 0.09 15.40 -6.07
C LEU A 121 -1.31 16.01 -6.17
N GLN A 122 -1.43 17.33 -6.05
CA GLN A 122 -2.70 18.04 -6.19
C GLN A 122 -3.24 17.92 -7.62
N THR A 123 -2.38 17.92 -8.65
CA THR A 123 -2.84 17.68 -10.04
C THR A 123 -3.40 16.26 -10.22
N LEU A 124 -2.90 15.28 -9.45
CA LEU A 124 -3.35 13.89 -9.50
C LEU A 124 -4.63 13.66 -8.71
N ASN A 125 -4.84 14.40 -7.62
CA ASN A 125 -6.02 14.32 -6.76
C ASN A 125 -6.49 15.73 -6.37
N PRO A 126 -7.15 16.48 -7.27
CA PRO A 126 -7.46 17.90 -7.05
C PRO A 126 -8.34 18.19 -5.84
N ASP A 127 -9.16 17.23 -5.45
CA ASP A 127 -10.11 17.36 -4.33
C ASP A 127 -9.51 16.94 -2.98
N THR A 128 -8.28 16.41 -2.94
CA THR A 128 -7.64 16.03 -1.67
C THR A 128 -7.05 17.25 -0.97
N HIS A 129 -7.13 17.28 0.36
CA HIS A 129 -6.33 18.20 1.16
C HIS A 129 -5.02 17.51 1.57
N ILE A 130 -3.90 18.01 1.08
CA ILE A 130 -2.58 17.43 1.38
C ILE A 130 -2.03 18.04 2.66
N ILE A 131 -1.68 17.19 3.62
CA ILE A 131 -1.11 17.59 4.91
C ILE A 131 0.28 16.95 5.06
N PRO A 132 1.36 17.74 4.99
CA PRO A 132 2.69 17.25 5.33
C PRO A 132 2.82 17.06 6.86
N LEU A 133 3.38 15.92 7.27
CA LEU A 133 3.63 15.59 8.67
C LEU A 133 5.13 15.37 8.92
N SER A 134 5.57 15.60 10.15
CA SER A 134 6.96 15.31 10.55
C SER A 134 7.27 13.82 10.37
N SER A 135 8.38 13.49 9.73
CA SER A 135 8.82 12.10 9.57
C SER A 135 9.03 11.38 10.91
N ASP A 136 9.35 12.10 11.98
CA ASP A 136 9.46 11.55 13.34
C ASP A 136 8.13 10.94 13.84
N LEU A 137 6.99 11.46 13.35
CA LEU A 137 5.67 10.92 13.69
C LEU A 137 5.37 9.66 12.88
N LEU A 138 5.88 9.58 11.64
CA LEU A 138 5.53 8.56 10.64
C LEU A 138 6.35 7.28 10.76
N GLU A 139 7.50 7.32 11.43
CA GLU A 139 8.45 6.21 11.50
C GLU A 139 7.82 4.87 11.96
N ASP A 140 6.92 4.95 12.93
CA ASP A 140 6.22 3.79 13.52
C ASP A 140 4.82 3.55 12.93
N TRP A 141 4.47 4.18 11.81
CA TRP A 141 3.15 4.05 11.19
C TRP A 141 3.06 2.81 10.28
N PRO A 142 1.85 2.35 9.93
CA PRO A 142 1.71 1.33 8.90
C PRO A 142 2.28 1.84 7.57
N ALA A 143 2.76 0.90 6.76
CA ALA A 143 3.46 1.20 5.53
C ALA A 143 2.52 1.84 4.48
N THR A 144 3.11 2.58 3.54
CA THR A 144 2.39 3.19 2.41
C THR A 144 2.44 2.28 1.18
N PRO A 145 1.55 2.44 0.19
CA PRO A 145 0.35 3.28 0.18
C PRO A 145 -0.83 2.62 0.93
N SER A 146 -1.50 3.41 1.77
CA SER A 146 -2.59 2.90 2.60
C SER A 146 -3.72 3.92 2.75
N VAL A 147 -4.85 3.47 3.28
CA VAL A 147 -6.02 4.32 3.50
C VAL A 147 -6.69 3.99 4.83
N LEU A 148 -7.25 5.03 5.44
CA LEU A 148 -8.09 4.96 6.61
C LEU A 148 -9.42 5.62 6.29
N ILE A 149 -10.48 5.12 6.93
CA ILE A 149 -11.80 5.72 6.87
C ILE A 149 -12.23 6.05 8.29
N GLU A 150 -12.45 7.32 8.56
CA GLU A 150 -13.07 7.80 9.78
C GLU A 150 -14.56 7.97 9.58
N GLY A 151 -15.37 7.39 10.47
CA GLY A 151 -16.83 7.44 10.40
C GLY A 151 -17.46 8.62 11.15
N ALA A 152 -18.79 8.60 11.23
CA ALA A 152 -19.59 9.74 11.71
C ALA A 152 -19.25 10.20 13.13
N MET A 153 -18.98 9.26 14.05
CA MET A 153 -18.68 9.52 15.46
C MET A 153 -17.17 9.66 15.74
N ASN A 154 -16.37 10.02 14.73
CA ASN A 154 -14.91 10.10 14.82
C ASN A 154 -14.26 8.76 15.21
N GLN A 155 -14.88 7.64 14.82
CA GLN A 155 -14.33 6.30 15.00
C GLN A 155 -13.60 5.83 13.75
N LEU A 156 -12.56 5.02 13.95
CA LEU A 156 -11.89 4.33 12.86
C LEU A 156 -12.79 3.21 12.32
N MET A 157 -13.24 3.35 11.07
CA MET A 157 -14.08 2.36 10.37
C MET A 157 -13.24 1.42 9.51
N TYR A 158 -12.15 1.91 8.94
CA TYR A 158 -11.25 1.10 8.13
C TYR A 158 -9.81 1.59 8.27
N ILE A 159 -8.87 0.66 8.23
CA ILE A 159 -7.45 0.92 8.02
C ILE A 159 -6.86 -0.25 7.25
N GLY A 160 -6.07 0.04 6.23
CA GLY A 160 -5.41 -1.01 5.47
C GLY A 160 -4.72 -0.49 4.21
N PRO A 161 -4.04 -1.39 3.49
CA PRO A 161 -3.40 -1.05 2.24
C PRO A 161 -4.44 -0.69 1.17
N LEU A 162 -4.07 0.24 0.28
CA LEU A 162 -4.95 0.67 -0.82
C LEU A 162 -5.19 -0.44 -1.87
N GLY A 163 -4.29 -1.41 -1.98
CA GLY A 163 -4.46 -2.59 -2.84
C GLY A 163 -3.92 -3.85 -2.17
N PHE A 164 -4.37 -5.03 -2.63
CA PHE A 164 -3.97 -6.32 -2.08
C PHE A 164 -3.21 -7.15 -3.12
N GLY A 165 -2.27 -7.97 -2.64
CA GLY A 165 -1.59 -8.99 -3.43
C GLY A 165 -0.14 -8.65 -3.80
N ALA A 166 0.73 -9.65 -3.69
CA ALA A 166 2.10 -9.61 -4.23
C ALA A 166 2.15 -9.70 -5.76
N PHE A 167 1.00 -9.87 -6.42
CA PHE A 167 0.85 -10.09 -7.85
C PHE A 167 -0.07 -9.03 -8.44
N CYS A 168 0.38 -8.41 -9.54
CA CYS A 168 -0.22 -7.24 -10.21
C CYS A 168 -1.65 -7.42 -10.77
N SER A 169 -2.34 -8.53 -10.47
CA SER A 169 -3.63 -8.89 -11.06
C SER A 169 -4.81 -9.02 -10.08
N GLN A 170 -4.59 -8.92 -8.77
CA GLN A 170 -5.68 -9.03 -7.80
C GLN A 170 -6.29 -7.65 -7.51
N ALA A 171 -7.24 -7.25 -8.35
CA ALA A 171 -8.04 -6.05 -8.15
C ALA A 171 -9.11 -6.29 -7.07
N THR A 172 -8.78 -6.09 -5.79
CA THR A 172 -9.78 -6.06 -4.71
C THR A 172 -9.90 -4.66 -4.11
N THR A 173 -10.33 -3.67 -4.92
CA THR A 173 -10.82 -2.36 -4.40
C THR A 173 -12.13 -2.49 -3.62
N SER A 174 -12.82 -3.62 -3.77
CA SER A 174 -14.20 -3.83 -3.28
C SER A 174 -14.38 -3.55 -1.80
N VAL A 175 -13.36 -3.75 -0.97
CA VAL A 175 -13.49 -3.57 0.48
C VAL A 175 -13.57 -2.09 0.87
N ILE A 176 -12.73 -1.23 0.28
CA ILE A 176 -12.72 0.21 0.58
C ILE A 176 -14.03 0.83 0.08
N GLU A 177 -14.42 0.49 -1.15
CA GLU A 177 -15.68 0.96 -1.74
C GLU A 177 -16.89 0.50 -0.93
N SER A 178 -16.92 -0.78 -0.54
CA SER A 178 -17.99 -1.33 0.30
C SER A 178 -18.05 -0.68 1.68
N GLN A 179 -16.91 -0.29 2.26
CA GLN A 179 -16.90 0.42 3.54
C GLN A 179 -17.43 1.85 3.41
N LEU A 180 -17.02 2.59 2.37
CA LEU A 180 -17.54 3.93 2.11
C LEU A 180 -19.05 3.91 1.88
N GLN A 181 -19.53 3.00 1.01
CA GLN A 181 -20.96 2.85 0.76
C GLN A 181 -21.71 2.38 2.01
N GLY A 182 -21.14 1.44 2.76
CA GLY A 182 -21.73 0.94 3.99
C GLY A 182 -21.86 2.01 5.08
N ILE A 183 -20.98 3.01 5.12
CA ILE A 183 -21.14 4.16 6.03
C ILE A 183 -22.36 4.97 5.63
N SER A 184 -22.51 5.29 4.33
CA SER A 184 -23.67 6.00 3.79
C SER A 184 -24.97 5.27 4.10
N ASP A 185 -24.96 3.94 3.94
CA ASP A 185 -26.13 3.09 4.14
C ASP A 185 -26.33 2.66 5.61
N GLN A 186 -25.46 3.11 6.53
CA GLN A 186 -25.47 2.73 7.95
C GLN A 186 -25.34 1.22 8.21
N THR A 187 -24.67 0.49 7.31
CA THR A 187 -24.41 -0.95 7.39
C THR A 187 -22.95 -1.31 7.67
N ALA A 188 -22.04 -0.33 7.56
CA ALA A 188 -20.61 -0.55 7.77
C ALA A 188 -20.29 -0.91 9.23
N SER A 189 -19.39 -1.88 9.38
CA SER A 189 -18.77 -2.24 10.66
C SER A 189 -17.26 -2.04 10.58
N PRO A 190 -16.59 -1.67 11.69
CA PRO A 190 -15.15 -1.49 11.70
C PRO A 190 -14.40 -2.72 11.16
N PHE A 191 -13.51 -2.51 10.21
CA PHE A 191 -12.70 -3.57 9.61
C PHE A 191 -11.25 -3.11 9.43
N PHE A 192 -10.33 -3.72 10.17
CA PHE A 192 -8.93 -3.34 10.13
C PHE A 192 -8.12 -4.38 9.34
N ASN A 193 -7.81 -4.05 8.10
CA ASN A 193 -7.08 -4.90 7.17
C ASN A 193 -5.57 -4.74 7.36
N GLN A 194 -5.04 -5.36 8.42
CA GLN A 194 -3.65 -5.15 8.86
C GLN A 194 -2.75 -6.38 8.67
N ILE A 195 -3.29 -7.43 8.06
CA ILE A 195 -2.60 -8.69 7.81
C ILE A 195 -2.41 -8.84 6.31
N GLY A 196 -1.18 -9.05 5.88
CA GLY A 196 -0.88 -9.33 4.48
C GLY A 196 0.54 -8.94 4.10
N LYS A 197 1.01 -9.52 2.99
CA LYS A 197 2.24 -9.14 2.33
C LYS A 197 1.93 -8.54 0.96
N GLY A 198 2.60 -7.45 0.62
CA GLY A 198 2.38 -6.73 -0.62
C GLY A 198 3.54 -5.79 -0.92
N CYS A 199 3.46 -5.08 -2.05
CA CYS A 199 4.37 -3.98 -2.33
C CYS A 199 4.02 -2.81 -1.42
N PHE A 200 4.83 -2.60 -0.38
CA PHE A 200 4.68 -1.49 0.54
C PHE A 200 6.03 -0.79 0.75
N CYS A 201 5.98 0.53 0.89
CA CYS A 201 7.13 1.34 1.24
C CYS A 201 7.04 1.73 2.73
N PRO A 202 8.08 1.43 3.52
CA PRO A 202 8.20 1.98 4.87
C PRO A 202 8.33 3.50 4.78
N TRP A 203 7.94 4.19 5.85
CA TRP A 203 8.22 5.61 5.97
C TRP A 203 9.73 5.85 6.10
N PRO A 204 10.26 6.97 5.58
CA PRO A 204 11.66 7.30 5.75
C PRO A 204 11.96 7.49 7.24
N THR A 205 12.95 6.75 7.75
CA THR A 205 13.50 6.97 9.10
C THR A 205 14.49 8.12 9.02
N LYS A 206 14.65 8.90 10.10
CA LYS A 206 15.78 9.83 10.17
C LYS A 206 17.09 9.02 10.15
N LYS A 207 18.11 9.55 9.47
CA LYS A 207 19.50 9.13 9.67
C LYS A 207 20.10 9.84 10.87
#